data_AF-X1GS87-F1
#
_entry.id   AF-X1GS87-F1
#
_cell.length_a   1.000
_cell.length_b   1.000
_cell.length_c   1.000
_cell.angle_alpha   90.00
_cell.angle_beta   90.00
_cell.angle_gamma   90.00
#
_symmetry.space_group_name_H-M   'P 1'
#
loop_
_entity.id
_entity.type
_entity.pdbx_description
1 polymer ?
#
loop_
_entity_poly.entity_id
_entity_poly.type
_entity_poly.pdbx_seq_one_letter_code
_entity_poly.pdbx_strand_id
1 'polypeptide(L)'
;MMQVFNLKEMTSYPYEERDRNVFYKAKEFKTRIIELPPGGEMPTCDMASYVIFYVIEGTAELMVNQEKANIKEGQCLITEPATLSMQTKNGVKIMGIQVVKS
;
A
#
# COMPACT_ATOMS: atom_id res chain seq x y z
N MET A 1 -5.82 -15.11 16.62
CA MET A 1 -4.54 -15.66 17.09
C MET A 1 -3.44 -14.71 16.65
N MET A 2 -2.40 -14.49 17.46
CA MET A 2 -1.30 -13.58 17.12
C MET A 2 -0.36 -14.22 16.09
N GLN A 3 0.11 -13.43 15.12
CA GLN A 3 1.08 -13.84 14.11
C GLN A 3 2.11 -12.72 13.91
N VAL A 4 3.36 -13.08 13.62
CA VAL A 4 4.44 -12.15 13.30
C VAL A 4 4.80 -12.34 11.81
N PHE A 5 4.91 -11.24 11.06
CA PHE A 5 5.22 -11.25 9.63
C PHE A 5 6.55 -10.54 9.37
N ASN A 6 7.47 -11.19 8.66
CA ASN A 6 8.70 -10.54 8.21
C ASN A 6 8.49 -9.84 6.86
N LEU A 7 8.03 -8.59 6.90
CA LEU A 7 7.64 -7.83 5.71
C LEU A 7 8.76 -7.67 4.67
N LYS A 8 10.03 -7.68 5.09
CA LYS A 8 11.17 -7.58 4.18
C LYS A 8 11.33 -8.83 3.31
N GLU A 9 11.09 -10.01 3.89
CA GLU A 9 11.25 -11.31 3.21
C GLU A 9 10.00 -11.78 2.46
N MET A 10 8.84 -11.12 2.65
CA MET A 10 7.61 -11.50 1.97
C MET A 10 7.72 -11.31 0.46
N THR A 11 7.31 -12.33 -0.30
CA THR A 11 7.12 -12.25 -1.74
C THR A 11 5.89 -11.39 -2.08
N SER A 12 6.00 -10.62 -3.14
CA SER A 12 4.90 -9.88 -3.74
C SER A 12 4.57 -10.45 -5.12
N TYR A 13 3.32 -10.28 -5.51
CA TYR A 13 2.79 -10.60 -6.83
C TYR A 13 2.37 -9.31 -7.55
N PRO A 14 2.35 -9.30 -8.89
CA PRO A 14 1.90 -8.16 -9.69
C PRO A 14 0.49 -7.68 -9.35
N TYR A 15 0.14 -6.49 -9.82
CA TYR A 15 -1.13 -5.83 -9.49
C TYR A 15 -2.36 -6.66 -9.89
N GLU A 16 -2.27 -7.41 -10.98
CA GLU A 16 -3.30 -8.32 -11.50
C GLU A 16 -3.59 -9.46 -10.52
N GLU A 17 -2.60 -9.83 -9.71
CA GLU A 17 -2.65 -10.90 -8.72
C GLU A 17 -2.64 -10.37 -7.27
N ARG A 18 -2.94 -9.08 -7.08
CA ARG A 18 -2.85 -8.38 -5.79
C ARG A 18 -3.59 -9.03 -4.62
N ASP A 19 -4.58 -9.88 -4.87
CA ASP A 19 -5.30 -10.60 -3.83
C ASP A 19 -4.41 -11.66 -3.15
N ARG A 20 -3.41 -12.20 -3.86
CA ARG A 20 -2.39 -13.09 -3.30
C ARG A 20 -1.46 -12.37 -2.32
N ASN A 21 -1.37 -11.05 -2.43
CA ASN A 21 -0.56 -10.24 -1.52
C ASN A 21 -1.23 -9.97 -0.18
N VAL A 22 -2.50 -10.36 0.01
CA VAL A 22 -3.21 -10.21 1.28
C VAL A 22 -2.73 -11.29 2.25
N PHE A 23 -2.05 -10.88 3.32
CA PHE A 23 -1.47 -11.80 4.31
C PHE A 23 -2.21 -11.82 5.65
N TYR A 24 -3.11 -10.86 5.88
CA TYR A 24 -4.04 -10.88 7.00
C TYR A 24 -5.36 -10.23 6.62
N LYS A 25 -6.47 -10.83 7.04
CA LYS A 25 -7.81 -10.33 6.77
C LYS A 25 -8.73 -10.61 7.95
N ALA A 26 -9.29 -9.54 8.52
CA ALA A 26 -10.35 -9.56 9.51
C ALA A 26 -11.59 -8.81 8.98
N LYS A 27 -12.64 -8.69 9.79
CA LYS A 27 -13.83 -7.92 9.43
C LYS A 27 -13.53 -6.43 9.36
N GLU A 28 -12.68 -5.95 10.27
CA GLU A 28 -12.38 -4.54 10.50
C GLU A 28 -11.30 -4.01 9.55
N PHE A 29 -10.34 -4.86 9.17
CA PHE A 29 -9.24 -4.46 8.31
C PHE A 29 -8.63 -5.64 7.56
N LYS A 30 -7.86 -5.31 6.51
CA LYS A 30 -6.95 -6.25 5.86
C LYS A 30 -5.60 -5.61 5.62
N THR A 31 -4.57 -6.43 5.56
CA THR A 31 -3.21 -6.02 5.20
C THR A 31 -2.77 -6.70 3.91
N ARG A 32 -1.93 -6.03 3.13
CA ARG A 32 -1.30 -6.59 1.94
C ARG A 32 0.10 -6.03 1.73
N ILE A 33 0.95 -6.79 1.05
CA ILE A 33 2.17 -6.25 0.46
C ILE A 33 1.84 -5.61 -0.89
N ILE A 34 2.47 -4.48 -1.17
CA ILE A 34 2.43 -3.84 -2.48
C ILE A 34 3.89 -3.62 -2.87
N GLU A 35 4.26 -4.06 -4.05
CA GLU A 35 5.59 -3.83 -4.59
C GLU A 35 5.43 -3.32 -6.00
N LEU A 36 6.06 -2.19 -6.29
CA LEU A 36 6.13 -1.65 -7.64
C LEU A 36 7.59 -1.71 -8.08
N PRO A 37 7.88 -2.25 -9.28
CA PRO A 37 9.22 -2.18 -9.85
C PRO A 37 9.61 -0.73 -10.17
N PRO A 38 10.87 -0.44 -10.54
CA PRO A 38 11.25 0.85 -11.09
C PRO A 38 10.34 1.26 -12.27
N GLY A 39 9.80 2.48 -12.21
CA GLY A 39 8.81 2.97 -13.19
C GLY A 39 7.41 2.38 -13.03
N GLY A 40 7.18 1.54 -12.02
CA GLY A 40 5.90 0.92 -11.74
C GLY A 40 4.89 1.91 -11.18
N GLU A 41 3.62 1.62 -11.44
CA GLU A 41 2.48 2.45 -11.03
C GLU A 41 1.35 1.60 -10.44
N MET A 42 0.59 2.23 -9.55
CA MET A 42 -0.73 1.80 -9.15
C MET A 42 -1.73 2.78 -9.79
N PRO A 43 -2.63 2.29 -10.65
CA PRO A 43 -3.60 3.15 -11.32
C PRO A 43 -4.53 3.81 -10.30
N THR A 44 -5.16 4.91 -10.73
CA THR A 44 -6.15 5.62 -9.93
C THR A 44 -7.25 4.68 -9.45
N CYS A 45 -7.51 4.69 -8.14
CA CYS A 45 -8.51 3.86 -7.50
C CYS A 45 -9.20 4.62 -6.38
N ASP A 46 -10.53 4.54 -6.37
CA ASP A 46 -11.35 5.10 -5.29
C ASP A 46 -11.37 4.14 -4.10
N MET A 47 -10.90 4.63 -2.96
CA MET A 47 -10.90 3.88 -1.71
C MET A 47 -12.04 4.37 -0.84
N ALA A 48 -13.08 3.54 -0.68
CA ALA A 48 -14.18 3.80 0.27
C ALA A 48 -13.79 3.56 1.75
N SER A 49 -12.52 3.22 2.01
CA SER A 49 -11.97 2.83 3.31
C SER A 49 -10.82 3.75 3.69
N TYR A 50 -10.51 3.81 4.99
CA TYR A 50 -9.26 4.42 5.43
C TYR A 50 -8.08 3.57 4.94
N VAL A 51 -6.98 4.22 4.57
CA VAL A 51 -5.79 3.55 4.06
C VAL A 51 -4.56 4.01 4.82
N ILE A 52 -3.71 3.04 5.18
CA ILE A 52 -2.37 3.28 5.70
C ILE A 52 -1.39 2.62 4.74
N PHE A 53 -0.43 3.39 4.24
CA PHE A 53 0.72 2.87 3.51
C PHE A 53 1.96 3.08 4.35
N TYR A 54 2.65 2.01 4.73
CA TYR A 54 3.94 2.06 5.41
C TYR A 54 5.05 1.58 4.47
N VAL A 55 6.04 2.42 4.22
CA VAL A 55 7.13 2.11 3.29
C VAL A 55 8.17 1.23 3.97
N ILE A 56 8.29 0.01 3.48
CA ILE A 56 9.27 -0.99 3.93
C ILE A 56 10.62 -0.69 3.29
N GLU A 57 10.62 -0.32 2.01
CA GLU A 57 11.84 -0.03 1.22
C GLU A 57 11.49 0.86 0.02
N GLY A 58 12.44 1.70 -0.40
CA GLY A 58 12.33 2.53 -1.59
C GLY A 58 11.55 3.82 -1.38
N THR A 59 11.01 4.38 -2.47
CA THR A 59 10.27 5.65 -2.47
C THR A 59 9.07 5.61 -3.40
N ALA A 60 8.01 6.32 -3.02
CA ALA A 60 6.82 6.47 -3.84
C ALA A 60 6.29 7.90 -3.81
N GLU A 61 5.71 8.29 -4.92
CA GLU A 61 4.96 9.52 -5.09
C GLU A 61 3.48 9.15 -5.21
N LEU A 62 2.63 9.81 -4.41
CA LEU A 62 1.20 9.55 -4.36
C LEU A 62 0.40 10.80 -4.72
N MET A 63 -0.73 10.56 -5.37
CA MET A 63 -1.79 11.55 -5.56
C MET A 63 -2.97 11.15 -4.67
N VAL A 64 -3.32 12.00 -3.71
CA VAL A 64 -4.43 11.80 -2.78
C VAL A 64 -5.40 12.96 -2.94
N ASN A 65 -6.60 12.73 -3.47
CA ASN A 65 -7.58 13.80 -3.69
C ASN A 65 -6.98 15.05 -4.37
N GLN A 66 -6.13 14.83 -5.39
CA GLN A 66 -5.39 15.87 -6.14
C GLN A 66 -4.20 16.52 -5.40
N GLU A 67 -3.90 16.11 -4.17
CA GLU A 67 -2.72 16.55 -3.42
C GLU A 67 -1.56 15.56 -3.50
N LYS A 68 -0.36 16.11 -3.71
CA LYS A 68 0.84 15.32 -3.97
C LYS A 68 1.59 15.05 -2.67
N ALA A 69 1.88 13.78 -2.41
CA ALA A 69 2.69 13.35 -1.27
C ALA A 69 3.86 12.49 -1.73
N ASN A 70 5.01 12.62 -1.08
CA ASN A 70 6.16 11.74 -1.26
C ASN A 70 6.39 10.97 0.03
N ILE A 71 6.53 9.65 -0.07
CA ILE A 71 6.87 8.78 1.04
C ILE A 71 8.14 7.98 0.72
N LYS A 72 8.95 7.73 1.74
CA LYS A 72 10.17 6.93 1.68
C LYS A 72 10.24 5.95 2.83
N GLU A 73 11.21 5.03 2.78
CA GLU A 73 11.47 4.03 3.82
C GLU A 73 11.30 4.56 5.25
N GLY A 74 10.54 3.82 6.06
CA GLY A 74 10.24 4.13 7.45
C GLY A 74 9.11 5.15 7.66
N GLN A 75 8.57 5.76 6.59
CA GLN A 75 7.44 6.68 6.68
C GLN A 75 6.10 5.97 6.44
N CYS A 76 5.03 6.59 6.90
CA CYS A 76 3.68 6.22 6.54
C CYS A 76 2.87 7.38 5.95
N LEU A 77 1.94 7.03 5.07
CA LEU A 77 0.82 7.87 4.67
C LEU A 77 -0.46 7.29 5.30
N ILE A 78 -1.30 8.15 5.85
CA ILE A 78 -2.60 7.78 6.41
C ILE A 78 -3.65 8.68 5.75
N THR A 79 -4.71 8.07 5.21
CA THR A 79 -5.80 8.82 4.57
C THR A 79 -7.16 8.32 5.02
N GLU A 80 -8.12 9.24 5.05
CA GLU A 80 -9.54 8.92 4.95
C GLU A 80 -9.87 8.28 3.59
N PRO A 81 -11.12 7.84 3.34
CA PRO A 81 -11.55 7.50 1.99
C PRO A 81 -11.17 8.59 0.97
N ALA A 82 -10.47 8.17 -0.08
CA ALA A 82 -9.84 9.07 -1.03
C ALA A 82 -9.68 8.40 -2.39
N THR A 83 -9.55 9.22 -3.43
CA THR A 83 -9.05 8.78 -4.74
C THR A 83 -7.52 8.78 -4.67
N LEU A 84 -6.91 7.60 -4.88
CA LEU A 84 -5.47 7.39 -4.76
C LEU A 84 -4.87 6.91 -6.08
N SER A 85 -3.72 7.46 -6.44
CA SER A 85 -2.78 6.83 -7.37
C SER A 85 -1.36 6.88 -6.80
N MET A 86 -0.49 6.02 -7.30
CA MET A 86 0.89 5.94 -6.81
C MET A 86 1.83 5.57 -7.95
N GLN A 87 3.03 6.15 -7.95
CA GLN A 87 4.10 5.80 -8.88
C GLN A 87 5.44 5.78 -8.16
N THR A 88 6.41 5.05 -8.72
CA THR A 88 7.79 5.05 -8.22
C THR A 88 8.80 5.15 -9.36
N LYS A 89 9.89 5.88 -9.11
CA LYS A 89 11.01 5.96 -10.04
C LYS A 89 11.96 4.77 -9.92
N ASN A 90 12.30 4.40 -8.68
CA ASN A 90 13.37 3.42 -8.39
C ASN A 90 12.84 2.10 -7.83
N GLY A 91 11.52 1.96 -7.68
CA GLY A 91 10.91 0.83 -7.01
C GLY A 91 10.51 1.17 -5.57
N VAL A 92 9.48 0.48 -5.09
CA VAL A 92 9.01 0.63 -3.71
C VAL A 92 8.36 -0.66 -3.22
N LYS A 93 8.57 -0.97 -1.93
CA LYS A 93 7.87 -2.01 -1.20
C LYS A 93 7.11 -1.40 -0.03
N ILE A 94 5.81 -1.66 0.05
CA ILE A 94 4.88 -1.02 0.98
C ILE A 94 4.00 -2.08 1.63
N MET A 95 3.75 -1.93 2.93
CA MET A 95 2.62 -2.58 3.58
C MET A 95 1.40 -1.66 3.48
N GLY A 96 0.36 -2.14 2.81
CA GLY A 96 -0.94 -1.49 2.76
C GLY A 96 -1.87 -2.06 3.82
N ILE A 97 -2.52 -1.20 4.60
CA ILE A 97 -3.60 -1.53 5.52
C ILE A 97 -4.85 -0.81 5.01
N GLN A 98 -5.94 -1.55 4.86
CA GLN A 98 -7.25 -0.99 4.54
C GLN A 98 -8.19 -1.25 5.71
N VAL A 99 -8.67 -0.18 6.33
CA VAL A 99 -9.55 -0.22 7.50
C VAL A 99 -10.96 0.17 7.06
N VAL A 100 -11.92 -0.72 7.30
CA VAL A 100 -13.31 -0.53 6.90
C VAL A 100 -13.89 0.68 7.64
N LYS A 101 -14.49 1.60 6.88
CA LYS A 101 -15.26 2.70 7.45
C LYS A 101 -16.56 2.12 8.03
N SER A 102 -16.79 2.32 9.32
CA SER A 102 -18.02 1.92 10.03
C SER A 102 -19.19 2.83 9.70
#